data_AF-A0A523UY91-F1
#
_entry.id   AF-A0A523UY91-F1
#
_cell.length_a   1.000
_cell.length_b   1.000
_cell.length_c   1.000
_cell.angle_alpha   90.00
_cell.angle_beta   90.00
_cell.angle_gamma   90.00
#
_symmetry.space_group_name_H-M   'P 1'
#
loop_
_entity.id
_entity.type
_entity.pdbx_description
1 polymer ?
#
loop_
_entity_poly.entity_id
_entity_poly.type
_entity_poly.pdbx_seq_one_letter_code
_entity_poly.pdbx_strand_id
1 'polypeptide(L)'
;MSVKIVLTPYEDLPTGVDWPEQTPIVIKRLQELLCSYPGGEVEYRIKETNHGIGADWPTITLELLGIASVLFFAIPALHKKIRETLTEWKTIKKELDSFCEWLIGKEPVFSYSIEKAFLDALGHLESKTDILELELIEAIQIPGKSGAPVPGFETSPRLYYLFLFREDNECAYVLLLDSESKIVVYKSLGLDPRYADNR
;
A
#
# COMPACT_ATOMS: atom_id res chain seq x y z
N MET A 1 5.87 10.00 7.34
CA MET A 1 5.35 8.61 7.28
C MET A 1 6.39 7.74 6.57
N SER A 2 6.48 6.44 6.85
CA SER A 2 7.37 5.51 6.13
C SER A 2 6.53 4.49 5.37
N VAL A 3 6.98 4.09 4.17
CA VAL A 3 6.34 2.97 3.46
C VAL A 3 6.65 1.70 4.21
N LYS A 4 5.62 0.89 4.49
CA LYS A 4 5.77 -0.37 5.21
C LYS A 4 5.42 -1.54 4.31
N ILE A 5 6.21 -2.61 4.42
CA ILE A 5 5.95 -3.88 3.77
C ILE A 5 5.91 -4.94 4.87
N VAL A 6 4.84 -5.70 4.92
CA VAL A 6 4.66 -6.79 5.89
C VAL A 6 5.01 -8.10 5.20
N LEU A 7 5.94 -8.83 5.81
CA LEU A 7 6.45 -10.12 5.35
C LEU A 7 5.99 -11.23 6.29
N THR A 8 5.80 -12.44 5.74
CA THR A 8 5.55 -13.68 6.51
C THR A 8 6.70 -14.68 6.31
N PRO A 9 7.92 -14.36 6.76
CA PRO A 9 9.14 -15.11 6.39
C PRO A 9 9.38 -16.38 7.21
N TYR A 10 8.52 -16.66 8.19
CA TYR A 10 8.67 -17.77 9.13
C TYR A 10 8.21 -19.09 8.51
N GLU A 11 8.84 -20.19 8.91
CA GLU A 11 8.55 -21.54 8.43
C GLU A 11 7.86 -22.37 9.50
N ASP A 12 6.79 -23.09 9.14
CA ASP A 12 6.17 -24.08 10.04
C ASP A 12 7.06 -25.33 10.12
N LEU A 13 7.85 -25.43 11.19
CA LEU A 13 8.67 -26.61 11.43
C LEU A 13 7.83 -27.78 11.98
N PRO A 14 8.12 -29.04 11.58
CA PRO A 14 7.42 -30.24 12.08
C PRO A 14 7.55 -30.44 13.61
N THR A 15 8.56 -29.83 14.22
CA THR A 15 8.88 -29.92 15.65
C THR A 15 8.07 -28.99 16.53
N GLY A 16 7.18 -28.17 15.94
CA GLY A 16 6.41 -27.15 16.63
C GLY A 16 6.93 -25.75 16.38
N VAL A 17 6.26 -24.78 16.99
CA VAL A 17 6.48 -23.35 16.83
C VAL A 17 7.71 -22.88 17.61
N ASP A 18 8.76 -22.43 16.93
CA ASP A 18 10.05 -21.94 17.48
C ASP A 18 10.35 -20.49 17.05
N TRP A 19 9.32 -19.66 16.92
CA TRP A 19 9.44 -18.27 16.46
C TRP A 19 10.58 -17.46 17.11
N PRO A 20 10.79 -17.49 18.45
CA PRO A 20 11.88 -16.74 19.07
C PRO A 20 13.28 -17.15 18.59
N GLU A 21 13.45 -18.40 18.16
CA GLU A 21 14.71 -18.93 17.61
C GLU A 21 14.86 -18.57 16.13
N GLN A 22 13.76 -18.56 15.36
CA GLN A 22 13.74 -18.16 13.95
C GLN A 22 13.95 -16.65 13.75
N THR A 23 13.38 -15.79 14.61
CA THR A 23 13.43 -14.32 14.46
C THR A 23 14.83 -13.76 14.16
N PRO A 24 15.89 -14.05 14.96
CA PRO A 24 17.22 -13.53 14.66
C PRO A 24 17.81 -14.06 13.33
N ILE A 25 17.48 -15.30 12.94
CA ILE A 25 17.92 -15.90 11.68
C ILE A 25 17.24 -15.18 10.50
N VAL A 26 15.93 -15.00 10.59
CA VAL A 26 15.11 -14.27 9.61
C VAL A 26 15.60 -12.83 9.47
N ILE A 27 15.81 -12.10 10.57
CA ILE A 27 16.29 -10.71 10.52
C ILE A 27 17.65 -10.62 9.84
N LYS A 28 18.58 -11.51 10.20
CA LYS A 28 19.92 -11.53 9.58
C LYS A 28 19.85 -11.83 8.08
N ARG A 29 19.06 -12.84 7.68
CA ARG A 29 18.82 -13.17 6.26
C ARG A 29 18.26 -11.97 5.50
N LEU A 30 17.25 -11.30 6.07
CA LEU A 30 16.63 -10.12 5.46
C LEU A 30 17.62 -8.96 5.33
N GLN A 31 18.49 -8.73 6.32
CA GLN A 31 19.54 -7.71 6.22
C GLN A 31 20.52 -8.02 5.10
N GLU A 32 21.01 -9.26 5.01
CA GLU A 32 21.90 -9.71 3.93
C GLU A 32 21.22 -9.59 2.56
N LEU A 33 19.95 -9.97 2.47
CA LEU A 33 19.14 -9.83 1.26
C LEU A 33 19.01 -8.36 0.84
N LEU A 34 18.64 -7.46 1.75
CA LEU A 34 18.48 -6.04 1.46
C LEU A 34 19.79 -5.37 1.05
N CYS A 35 20.93 -5.78 1.62
CA CYS A 35 22.26 -5.35 1.19
C CYS A 35 22.62 -5.82 -0.24
N SER A 36 21.96 -6.87 -0.74
CA SER A 36 22.16 -7.40 -2.10
C SER A 36 21.24 -6.78 -3.15
N TYR A 37 20.41 -5.79 -2.79
CA TYR A 37 19.48 -5.15 -3.71
C TYR A 37 20.26 -4.45 -4.85
N PRO A 38 20.03 -4.81 -6.13
CA PRO A 38 20.78 -4.25 -7.24
C PRO A 38 20.42 -2.79 -7.56
N GLY A 39 19.27 -2.30 -7.07
CA GLY A 39 18.80 -0.95 -7.33
C GLY A 39 19.44 0.14 -6.46
N GLY A 40 20.39 -0.21 -5.58
CA GLY A 40 21.14 0.73 -4.75
C GLY A 40 20.94 0.54 -3.25
N GLU A 41 21.44 1.48 -2.46
CA GLU A 41 21.29 1.46 -1.01
C GLU A 41 19.87 1.90 -0.61
N VAL A 42 19.21 1.08 0.19
CA VAL A 42 17.88 1.37 0.74
C VAL A 42 18.04 1.59 2.23
N GLU A 43 17.64 2.75 2.73
CA GLU A 43 17.58 2.97 4.17
C GLU A 43 16.30 2.32 4.72
N TYR A 44 16.46 1.39 5.65
CA TYR A 44 15.35 0.60 6.17
C TYR A 44 15.44 0.34 7.67
N ARG A 45 14.30 -0.08 8.24
CA ARG A 45 14.22 -0.67 9.58
C ARG A 45 13.41 -1.96 9.53
N ILE A 46 13.92 -3.00 10.18
CA ILE A 46 13.24 -4.28 10.33
C ILE A 46 12.68 -4.38 11.75
N LYS A 47 11.41 -4.75 11.89
CA LYS A 47 10.78 -5.00 13.18
C LYS A 47 9.99 -6.31 13.13
N GLU A 48 10.17 -7.14 14.14
CA GLU A 48 9.16 -8.14 14.45
C GLU A 48 7.88 -7.44 14.91
N THR A 49 6.74 -7.84 14.36
CA THR A 49 5.44 -7.25 14.70
C THR A 49 4.37 -8.32 14.63
N ASN A 50 3.41 -8.25 15.54
CA ASN A 50 2.17 -9.01 15.43
C ASN A 50 1.08 -8.06 14.93
N HIS A 51 0.62 -8.25 13.68
CA HIS A 51 -0.48 -7.49 13.09
C HIS A 51 -1.85 -8.16 13.29
N GLY A 52 -1.94 -9.19 14.13
CA GLY A 52 -3.17 -9.96 14.39
C GLY A 52 -3.63 -10.77 13.16
N ILE A 53 -2.68 -11.20 12.33
CA ILE A 53 -2.94 -11.94 11.09
C ILE A 53 -3.03 -13.43 11.42
N GLY A 54 -4.23 -14.02 11.31
CA GLY A 54 -4.44 -15.45 11.60
C GLY A 54 -4.35 -15.79 13.10
N ALA A 55 -3.90 -17.00 13.42
CA ALA A 55 -3.73 -17.49 14.79
C ALA A 55 -2.46 -16.91 15.47
N ASP A 56 -2.37 -15.57 15.54
CA ASP A 56 -1.26 -14.84 16.17
C ASP A 56 0.13 -15.15 15.59
N TRP A 57 0.22 -15.37 14.27
CA TRP A 57 1.51 -15.59 13.62
C TRP A 57 2.40 -14.34 13.67
N PRO A 58 3.68 -14.46 14.06
CA PRO A 58 4.60 -13.33 14.01
C PRO A 58 4.85 -12.95 12.54
N THR A 59 5.02 -11.65 12.32
CA THR A 59 5.36 -11.10 11.01
C THR A 59 6.58 -10.21 11.12
N ILE A 60 7.21 -9.92 9.99
CA ILE A 60 8.26 -8.91 9.93
C ILE A 60 7.74 -7.70 9.18
N THR A 61 7.81 -6.53 9.81
CA THR A 61 7.56 -5.25 9.15
C THR A 61 8.89 -4.66 8.68
N LEU A 62 9.01 -4.47 7.38
CA LEU A 62 10.07 -3.68 6.75
C LEU A 62 9.58 -2.25 6.58
N GLU A 63 10.17 -1.30 7.30
CA GLU A 63 9.91 0.14 7.16
C GLU A 63 10.98 0.75 6.24
N LEU A 64 10.57 1.27 5.07
CA LEU A 64 11.45 1.98 4.15
C LEU A 64 11.52 3.45 4.56
N LEU A 65 12.72 3.92 4.91
CA LEU A 65 12.96 5.26 5.43
C LEU A 65 13.36 6.24 4.33
N GLY A 66 14.20 5.83 3.38
CA GLY A 66 14.77 6.75 2.37
C GLY A 66 13.85 7.09 1.19
N ILE A 67 13.05 6.12 0.72
CA ILE A 67 12.34 6.25 -0.58
C ILE A 67 11.13 7.20 -0.50
N ALA A 68 10.60 7.46 0.69
CA ALA A 68 9.24 7.99 0.83
C ALA A 68 9.03 8.98 1.99
N SER A 69 9.96 9.05 2.94
CA SER A 69 9.70 9.75 4.21
C SER A 69 9.59 11.27 4.07
N VAL A 70 10.36 11.88 3.17
CA VAL A 70 10.35 13.34 2.95
C VAL A 70 9.08 13.81 2.22
N LEU A 71 8.54 12.98 1.32
CA LEU A 71 7.42 13.34 0.44
C LEU A 71 6.05 13.14 1.10
N PHE A 72 5.89 12.13 1.94
CA PHE A 72 4.61 11.87 2.61
C PHE A 72 4.32 12.80 3.80
N PHE A 73 5.30 13.54 4.33
CA PHE A 73 5.02 14.65 5.24
C PHE A 73 4.30 15.82 4.53
N ALA A 74 4.29 15.83 3.20
CA ALA A 74 3.54 16.81 2.42
C ALA A 74 2.09 16.40 2.14
N ILE A 75 1.62 15.17 2.43
CA ILE A 75 0.20 14.77 2.21
C ILE A 75 -0.79 15.77 2.84
N PRO A 76 -0.60 16.23 4.10
CA PRO A 76 -1.52 17.20 4.71
C PRO A 76 -1.37 18.62 4.16
N ALA A 77 -0.36 18.90 3.34
CA ALA A 77 -0.17 20.18 2.65
C ALA A 77 -0.49 20.09 1.14
N LEU A 78 -0.59 18.88 0.59
CA LEU A 78 -0.90 18.58 -0.82
C LEU A 78 -2.40 18.63 -1.15
N HIS A 79 -3.25 19.10 -0.23
CA HIS A 79 -4.69 19.31 -0.44
C HIS A 79 -5.04 20.43 -1.44
N LYS A 80 -4.14 20.81 -2.35
CA LYS A 80 -4.51 21.77 -3.40
C LYS A 80 -4.28 21.30 -4.83
N LYS A 81 -3.16 20.67 -5.22
CA LYS A 81 -2.94 20.26 -6.63
C LYS A 81 -1.96 19.09 -6.74
N ILE A 82 -2.44 17.89 -7.08
CA ILE A 82 -1.58 16.70 -7.29
C ILE A 82 -0.78 16.79 -8.62
N ARG A 83 -1.23 17.59 -9.59
CA ARG A 83 -0.68 17.65 -10.97
C ARG A 83 0.81 18.02 -11.06
N GLU A 84 1.25 19.06 -10.35
CA GLU A 84 2.64 19.53 -10.41
C GLU A 84 3.63 18.49 -9.88
N THR A 85 3.13 17.56 -9.06
CA THR A 85 3.92 16.53 -8.39
C THR A 85 3.80 15.15 -9.06
N LEU A 86 2.91 14.96 -10.06
CA LEU A 86 2.65 13.64 -10.68
C LEU A 86 3.91 12.99 -11.26
N THR A 87 4.79 13.77 -11.89
CA THR A 87 6.06 13.26 -12.44
C THR A 87 7.00 12.74 -11.36
N GLU A 88 7.04 13.41 -10.21
CA GLU A 88 7.81 12.97 -9.05
C GLU A 88 7.20 11.70 -8.46
N TRP A 89 5.86 11.67 -8.31
CA TRP A 89 5.13 10.48 -7.87
C TRP A 89 5.37 9.27 -8.75
N LYS A 90 5.43 9.43 -10.08
CA LYS A 90 5.79 8.35 -11.01
C LYS A 90 7.18 7.80 -10.76
N THR A 91 8.14 8.68 -10.51
CA THR A 91 9.53 8.27 -10.29
C THR A 91 9.64 7.47 -9.01
N ILE A 92 9.03 7.97 -7.93
CA ILE A 92 8.94 7.26 -6.64
C ILE A 92 8.21 5.92 -6.81
N LYS A 93 7.06 5.91 -7.50
CA LYS A 93 6.29 4.70 -7.75
C LYS A 93 7.13 3.68 -8.50
N LYS A 94 7.84 4.09 -9.55
CA LYS A 94 8.70 3.19 -10.34
C LYS A 94 9.83 2.59 -9.49
N GLU A 95 10.49 3.39 -8.66
CA GLU A 95 11.54 2.91 -7.76
C GLU A 95 10.99 1.94 -6.71
N LEU A 96 9.84 2.28 -6.12
CA LEU A 96 9.16 1.45 -5.14
C LEU A 96 8.64 0.13 -5.74
N ASP A 97 8.05 0.17 -6.93
CA ASP A 97 7.58 -1.00 -7.66
C ASP A 97 8.75 -1.92 -8.00
N SER A 98 9.86 -1.36 -8.52
CA SER A 98 11.07 -2.13 -8.80
C SER A 98 11.60 -2.84 -7.55
N PHE A 99 11.58 -2.14 -6.39
CA PHE A 99 11.98 -2.74 -5.13
C PHE A 99 10.99 -3.84 -4.68
N CYS A 100 9.69 -3.58 -4.76
CA CYS A 100 8.65 -4.53 -4.36
C CYS A 100 8.65 -5.78 -5.24
N GLU A 101 8.78 -5.65 -6.56
CA GLU A 101 8.88 -6.76 -7.51
C GLU A 101 10.11 -7.63 -7.22
N TRP A 102 11.26 -7.00 -6.97
CA TRP A 102 12.47 -7.73 -6.57
C TRP A 102 12.25 -8.48 -5.25
N LEU A 103 11.62 -7.84 -4.25
CA LEU A 103 11.39 -8.43 -2.93
C LEU A 103 10.41 -9.61 -2.98
N ILE A 104 9.32 -9.51 -3.75
CA ILE A 104 8.34 -10.61 -3.93
C ILE A 104 9.02 -11.85 -4.52
N GLY A 105 10.03 -11.68 -5.38
CA GLY A 105 10.80 -12.79 -5.93
C GLY A 105 11.73 -13.49 -4.93
N LYS A 106 11.80 -13.01 -3.69
CA LYS A 106 12.76 -13.46 -2.66
C LYS A 106 12.10 -13.82 -1.34
N GLU A 107 11.05 -13.11 -0.95
CA GLU A 107 10.38 -13.27 0.33
C GLU A 107 8.84 -13.21 0.14
N PRO A 108 8.07 -13.97 0.93
CA PRO A 108 6.62 -13.91 0.91
C PRO A 108 6.13 -12.58 1.49
N VAL A 109 5.63 -11.71 0.61
CA VAL A 109 4.99 -10.44 0.97
C VAL A 109 3.52 -10.70 1.29
N PHE A 110 3.09 -10.27 2.47
CA PHE A 110 1.70 -10.38 2.91
C PHE A 110 0.89 -9.13 2.57
N SER A 111 1.43 -7.94 2.85
CA SER A 111 0.72 -6.68 2.59
C SER A 111 1.65 -5.49 2.41
N TYR A 112 1.18 -4.50 1.67
CA TYR A 112 1.78 -3.17 1.56
C TYR A 112 1.09 -2.16 2.48
N SER A 113 1.70 -0.99 2.69
CA SER A 113 1.08 0.09 3.45
C SER A 113 0.15 0.95 2.60
N ILE A 114 -0.64 1.80 3.28
CA ILE A 114 -1.56 2.74 2.62
C ILE A 114 -0.83 3.71 1.69
N GLU A 115 0.41 4.06 2.00
CA GLU A 115 1.28 4.91 1.18
C GLU A 115 1.55 4.30 -0.19
N LYS A 116 1.87 2.99 -0.24
CA LYS A 116 2.07 2.29 -1.52
C LYS A 116 0.74 2.17 -2.27
N ALA A 117 -0.33 1.80 -1.57
CA ALA A 117 -1.67 1.69 -2.18
C ALA A 117 -2.14 3.04 -2.76
N PHE A 118 -1.78 4.16 -2.14
CA PHE A 118 -2.06 5.49 -2.65
C PHE A 118 -1.33 5.76 -3.99
N LEU A 119 -0.05 5.39 -4.10
CA LEU A 119 0.70 5.53 -5.36
C LEU A 119 0.10 4.69 -6.50
N ASP A 120 -0.38 3.49 -6.18
CA ASP A 120 -1.10 2.65 -7.14
C ASP A 120 -2.43 3.27 -7.55
N ALA A 121 -3.20 3.81 -6.59
CA ALA A 121 -4.45 4.51 -6.86
C ALA A 121 -4.24 5.71 -7.81
N LEU A 122 -3.19 6.51 -7.59
CA LEU A 122 -2.81 7.60 -8.48
C LEU A 122 -2.46 7.11 -9.89
N GLY A 123 -1.64 6.05 -10.01
CA GLY A 123 -1.28 5.49 -11.31
C GLY A 123 -2.49 4.99 -12.11
N HIS A 124 -3.51 4.47 -11.43
CA HIS A 124 -4.75 4.06 -12.06
C HIS A 124 -5.62 5.22 -12.55
N LEU A 125 -5.64 6.33 -11.82
CA LEU A 125 -6.39 7.52 -12.23
C LEU A 125 -5.74 8.20 -13.43
N GLU A 126 -4.43 8.36 -13.42
CA GLU A 126 -3.71 8.99 -14.52
C GLU A 126 -3.92 8.27 -15.86
N SER A 127 -3.97 6.93 -15.85
CA SER A 127 -4.19 6.16 -17.09
C SER A 127 -5.54 6.42 -17.77
N LYS A 128 -6.46 7.15 -17.14
CA LYS A 128 -7.86 7.27 -17.56
C LYS A 128 -8.32 8.69 -17.88
N THR A 129 -7.51 9.71 -17.61
CA THR A 129 -7.96 11.11 -17.62
C THR A 129 -6.83 12.07 -17.96
N ASP A 130 -7.12 13.08 -18.80
CA ASP A 130 -6.27 14.26 -19.00
C ASP A 130 -6.42 15.22 -17.80
N ILE A 131 -6.09 14.73 -16.60
CA ILE A 131 -6.45 15.39 -15.33
C ILE A 131 -5.83 16.79 -15.26
N LEU A 132 -6.67 17.81 -15.11
CA LEU A 132 -6.21 19.18 -14.91
C LEU A 132 -5.90 19.43 -13.43
N GLU A 133 -6.79 19.04 -12.51
CA GLU A 133 -6.54 19.07 -11.05
C GLU A 133 -7.19 17.88 -10.31
N LEU A 134 -6.37 17.05 -9.66
CA LEU A 134 -6.83 15.97 -8.76
C LEU A 134 -6.61 16.38 -7.30
N GLU A 135 -7.62 16.14 -6.47
CA GLU A 135 -7.62 16.37 -5.03
C GLU A 135 -7.94 15.07 -4.30
N LEU A 136 -7.11 14.68 -3.33
CA LEU A 136 -7.44 13.62 -2.39
C LEU A 136 -8.39 14.17 -1.32
N ILE A 137 -9.62 13.66 -1.32
CA ILE A 137 -10.64 14.01 -0.32
C ILE A 137 -10.45 13.19 0.94
N GLU A 138 -10.28 11.87 0.78
CA GLU A 138 -10.25 10.94 1.90
C GLU A 138 -9.38 9.72 1.57
N ALA A 139 -8.61 9.25 2.56
CA ALA A 139 -7.84 8.01 2.49
C ALA A 139 -8.04 7.22 3.78
N ILE A 140 -8.70 6.08 3.70
CA ILE A 140 -9.05 5.25 4.87
C ILE A 140 -8.44 3.87 4.72
N GLN A 141 -7.74 3.43 5.76
CA GLN A 141 -7.40 2.03 5.95
C GLN A 141 -8.56 1.32 6.63
N ILE A 142 -9.15 0.36 5.92
CA ILE A 142 -10.24 -0.47 6.42
C ILE A 142 -9.62 -1.78 6.92
N PRO A 143 -9.57 -2.02 8.24
CA PRO A 143 -9.10 -3.30 8.75
C PRO A 143 -10.03 -4.40 8.25
N GLY A 144 -9.47 -5.46 7.66
CA GLY A 144 -10.23 -6.69 7.44
C GLY A 144 -10.75 -7.17 8.79
N LYS A 145 -12.07 -7.19 8.97
CA LYS A 145 -12.70 -7.83 10.12
C LYS A 145 -13.59 -8.94 9.60
N SER A 146 -13.51 -10.09 10.24
CA SER A 146 -14.62 -11.01 10.37
C SER A 146 -15.80 -10.26 11.02
N GLY A 147 -16.67 -9.62 10.21
CA GLY A 147 -17.93 -9.04 10.68
C GLY A 147 -18.08 -7.51 10.63
N ALA A 148 -18.11 -6.94 9.42
CA ALA A 148 -18.86 -5.70 9.13
C ALA A 148 -19.66 -5.90 7.82
N PRO A 149 -20.93 -5.43 7.73
CA PRO A 149 -21.89 -5.94 6.76
C PRO A 149 -21.75 -5.21 5.42
N VAL A 150 -20.98 -5.78 4.49
CA VAL A 150 -20.96 -5.39 3.07
C VAL A 150 -20.82 -6.67 2.24
N PRO A 151 -21.81 -7.05 1.42
CA PRO A 151 -21.78 -8.30 0.65
C PRO A 151 -20.53 -8.38 -0.24
N GLY A 152 -19.68 -9.38 -0.02
CA GLY A 152 -18.48 -9.66 -0.82
C GLY A 152 -17.12 -9.29 -0.17
N PHE A 153 -17.10 -8.53 0.92
CA PHE A 153 -15.87 -8.15 1.66
C PHE A 153 -15.61 -8.98 2.93
N GLU A 154 -16.62 -9.73 3.38
CA GLU A 154 -16.77 -10.24 4.75
C GLU A 154 -15.91 -11.45 5.12
N THR A 155 -15.27 -12.12 4.17
CA THR A 155 -14.61 -13.42 4.40
C THR A 155 -13.10 -13.40 4.23
N SER A 156 -12.52 -12.23 3.96
CA SER A 156 -11.09 -12.11 3.68
C SER A 156 -10.35 -11.48 4.86
N PRO A 157 -9.26 -12.08 5.37
CA PRO A 157 -8.40 -11.46 6.38
C PRO A 157 -7.60 -10.27 5.83
N ARG A 158 -7.84 -9.85 4.57
CA ARG A 158 -7.10 -8.80 3.88
C ARG A 158 -7.49 -7.41 4.41
N LEU A 159 -6.49 -6.56 4.55
CA LEU A 159 -6.67 -5.12 4.70
C LEU A 159 -7.17 -4.52 3.37
N TYR A 160 -7.97 -3.46 3.45
CA TYR A 160 -8.37 -2.70 2.27
C TYR A 160 -8.05 -1.21 2.45
N TYR A 161 -7.83 -0.52 1.33
CA TYR A 161 -7.53 0.90 1.29
C TYR A 161 -8.54 1.60 0.39
N LEU A 162 -9.36 2.46 1.00
CA LEU A 162 -10.34 3.28 0.30
C LEU A 162 -9.75 4.66 0.05
N PHE A 163 -9.77 5.08 -1.21
CA PHE A 163 -9.39 6.42 -1.62
C PHE A 163 -10.55 7.10 -2.33
N LEU A 164 -10.85 8.32 -1.91
CA LEU A 164 -11.78 9.22 -2.58
C LEU A 164 -11.00 10.38 -3.16
N PHE A 165 -11.04 10.52 -4.48
CA PHE A 165 -10.47 11.65 -5.19
C PHE A 165 -11.56 12.50 -5.83
N ARG A 166 -11.28 13.78 -6.01
CA ARG A 166 -12.11 14.72 -6.75
C ARG A 166 -11.27 15.34 -7.86
N GLU A 167 -11.85 15.43 -9.05
CA GLU A 167 -11.27 16.10 -10.21
C GLU A 167 -12.11 17.32 -10.55
N ASP A 168 -11.50 18.51 -10.50
CA ASP A 168 -12.06 19.80 -10.93
C ASP A 168 -13.49 20.15 -10.44
N ASN A 169 -13.93 19.54 -9.32
CA ASN A 169 -15.33 19.54 -8.85
C ASN A 169 -16.37 18.94 -9.83
N GLU A 170 -15.92 18.29 -10.89
CA GLU A 170 -16.77 17.67 -11.90
C GLU A 170 -16.95 16.16 -11.69
N CYS A 171 -15.91 15.49 -11.18
CA CYS A 171 -15.90 14.05 -11.01
C CYS A 171 -15.38 13.66 -9.63
N ALA A 172 -15.97 12.62 -9.04
CA ALA A 172 -15.44 11.92 -7.88
C ALA A 172 -15.05 10.50 -8.26
N TYR A 173 -13.86 10.08 -7.83
CA TYR A 173 -13.35 8.73 -8.03
C TYR A 173 -13.25 8.00 -6.70
N VAL A 174 -13.84 6.81 -6.66
CA VAL A 174 -13.76 5.90 -5.52
C VAL A 174 -12.94 4.69 -5.93
N LEU A 175 -11.78 4.54 -5.29
CA LEU A 175 -10.91 3.39 -5.48
C LEU A 175 -10.82 2.61 -4.19
N LEU A 176 -11.04 1.31 -4.28
CA LEU A 176 -10.80 0.39 -3.18
C LEU A 176 -9.75 -0.62 -3.63
N LEU A 177 -8.63 -0.65 -2.92
CA LEU A 177 -7.53 -1.57 -3.16
C LEU A 177 -7.45 -2.59 -2.02
N ASP A 178 -7.00 -3.81 -2.30
CA ASP A 178 -6.70 -4.81 -1.27
C ASP A 178 -5.28 -4.62 -0.68
N SER A 179 -4.91 -5.51 0.25
CA SER A 179 -3.62 -5.48 0.96
C SER A 179 -2.41 -5.67 0.05
N GLU A 180 -2.60 -6.24 -1.14
CA GLU A 180 -1.58 -6.40 -2.19
C GLU A 180 -1.63 -5.24 -3.21
N SER A 181 -2.47 -4.23 -2.95
CA SER A 181 -2.73 -3.07 -3.80
C SER A 181 -3.38 -3.39 -5.15
N LYS A 182 -4.18 -4.45 -5.22
CA LYS A 182 -5.01 -4.75 -6.40
C LYS A 182 -6.32 -3.97 -6.30
N ILE A 183 -6.77 -3.37 -7.39
CA ILE A 183 -8.09 -2.74 -7.44
C ILE A 183 -9.18 -3.80 -7.25
N VAL A 184 -10.01 -3.57 -6.24
CA VAL A 184 -11.24 -4.32 -5.96
C VAL A 184 -12.45 -3.55 -6.47
N VAL A 185 -12.47 -2.23 -6.26
CA VAL A 185 -13.54 -1.35 -6.75
C VAL A 185 -12.92 -0.13 -7.42
N TYR A 186 -13.47 0.23 -8.57
CA TYR A 186 -13.21 1.49 -9.25
C TYR A 186 -14.55 2.08 -9.71
N LYS A 187 -14.91 3.25 -9.20
CA LYS A 187 -16.10 3.99 -9.61
C LYS A 187 -15.76 5.44 -9.89
N SER A 188 -16.37 6.00 -10.92
CA SER A 188 -16.36 7.42 -11.26
C SER A 188 -17.79 7.94 -11.19
N LEU A 189 -17.99 9.07 -10.52
CA LEU A 189 -19.30 9.71 -10.33
C LEU A 189 -19.19 11.15 -10.82
N GLY A 190 -20.06 11.54 -11.76
CA GLY A 190 -20.22 12.95 -12.10
C GLY A 190 -20.83 13.71 -10.92
N LEU A 191 -20.18 14.80 -10.52
CA LEU A 191 -20.61 15.70 -9.45
C LEU A 191 -21.50 16.84 -9.96
N ASP A 192 -21.58 17.04 -11.28
CA ASP A 192 -22.55 17.95 -11.88
C ASP A 192 -23.96 17.31 -11.86
N PRO A 193 -24.93 17.91 -11.13
CA PRO A 193 -26.28 17.37 -10.99
C PRO A 193 -27.04 17.25 -12.32
N ARG A 194 -26.58 17.91 -13.40
CA ARG A 194 -27.13 17.72 -14.75
C ARG A 194 -26.85 16.34 -15.35
N TYR A 195 -25.92 15.59 -14.75
CA TYR A 195 -25.53 14.23 -15.16
C TYR A 195 -25.74 13.18 -14.05
N ALA A 196 -26.39 13.55 -12.94
CA ALA A 196 -26.57 12.68 -11.76
C ALA A 196 -27.59 11.54 -11.97
N ASP A 197 -28.29 11.49 -13.11
CA ASP A 197 -29.13 10.37 -13.52
C ASP A 197 -28.87 10.07 -14.99
N ASN A 198 -27.99 9.09 -15.26
CA ASN A 198 -28.00 8.27 -16.48
C ASN A 198 -26.89 7.19 -16.37
N ARG A 199 -27.12 6.16 -15.53
CA ARG A 199 -26.83 4.72 -15.78
C ARG A 199 -26.83 3.90 -14.49
#